data_AF-A0A5K1C0J1-F1
#
_entry.id   AF-A0A5K1C0J1-F1
#
_cell.length_a   1.000
_cell.length_b   1.000
_cell.length_c   1.000
_cell.angle_alpha   90.00
_cell.angle_beta   90.00
_cell.angle_gamma   90.00
#
_symmetry.space_group_name_H-M   'P 1'
#
loop_
_entity.id
_entity.type
_entity.pdbx_description
1 polymer ?
#
loop_
_entity_poly.entity_id
_entity_poly.type
_entity_poly.pdbx_seq_one_letter_code
_entity_poly.pdbx_strand_id
1 'polypeptide(L)' 'MLDINLFREDKGNDPERVRESQRRRFASVEIVDEIIRLDKEWRQ' A
#
# COMPACT_ATOMS: atom_id res chain seq x y z
N MET A 1 -3.49 7.47 -11.35
CA MET A 1 -4.54 6.59 -10.79
C MET A 1 -3.85 5.65 -9.82
N LEU A 2 -4.34 5.49 -8.59
CA LEU A 2 -3.74 4.58 -7.60
C LEU A 2 -4.30 3.18 -7.86
N ASP A 3 -3.44 2.19 -8.13
CA ASP A 3 -3.84 0.80 -8.34
C ASP A 3 -3.53 -0.02 -7.08
N ILE A 4 -4.44 -0.89 -6.67
CA ILE A 4 -4.25 -1.83 -5.55
C ILE A 4 -3.03 -2.72 -5.77
N ASN A 5 -2.65 -3.00 -7.02
CA ASN A 5 -1.44 -3.76 -7.34
C ASN A 5 -0.16 -3.07 -6.86
N LEU A 6 -0.15 -1.74 -6.68
CA LEU A 6 1.01 -1.02 -6.14
C LEU A 6 1.30 -1.37 -4.67
N PHE A 7 0.30 -1.87 -3.95
CA PHE A 7 0.42 -2.30 -2.56
C PHE A 7 0.88 -3.77 -2.44
N ARG A 8 1.02 -4.47 -3.57
CA ARG A 8 1.25 -5.92 -3.63
C ARG A 8 2.70 -6.23 -3.98
N GLU A 9 3.49 -6.55 -2.96
CA GLU A 9 4.88 -7.00 -3.13
C GLU A 9 4.96 -8.30 -3.94
N ASP A 10 3.95 -9.18 -3.83
CA ASP A 10 3.84 -10.45 -4.55
C ASP A 10 3.80 -10.28 -6.08
N LYS A 11 3.43 -9.09 -6.57
CA LYS A 11 3.36 -8.75 -7.99
C LYS A 11 4.60 -8.01 -8.50
N GLY A 12 5.65 -7.88 -7.68
CA GLY A 12 6.87 -7.14 -8.00
C GLY A 12 6.74 -5.62 -7.89
N ASN A 13 5.70 -5.13 -7.20
CA ASN A 13 5.55 -3.71 -6.89
C ASN A 13 6.16 -3.38 -5.52
N ASP A 14 6.41 -2.09 -5.30
CA ASP A 14 7.02 -1.57 -4.08
C ASP A 14 6.04 -0.66 -3.31
N PRO A 15 5.45 -1.15 -2.20
CA PRO A 15 4.57 -0.35 -1.35
C PRO A 15 5.27 0.83 -0.68
N GLU A 16 6.60 0.82 -0.53
CA GLU A 16 7.33 1.97 0.04
C GLU A 16 7.14 3.24 -0.79
N ARG A 17 7.00 3.11 -2.11
CA ARG A 17 6.69 4.25 -2.98
C ARG A 17 5.36 4.91 -2.61
N VAL A 18 4.38 4.11 -2.21
CA VAL A 18 3.07 4.61 -1.75
C VAL A 18 3.20 5.23 -0.36
N ARG A 19 3.96 4.60 0.55
CA ARG A 19 4.26 5.19 1.88
C ARG A 19 4.97 6.52 1.74
N GLU A 20 5.96 6.63 0.86
CA GLU A 20 6.67 7.88 0.61
C GLU A 20 5.74 8.96 0.04
N SER A 21 4.85 8.61 -0.90
CA SER A 21 3.82 9.52 -1.41
C SER A 21 2.90 10.02 -0.28
N GLN A 22 2.53 9.17 0.68
CA GLN A 22 1.74 9.57 1.84
C GLN A 22 2.52 10.52 2.76
N ARG A 23 3.80 10.23 3.04
CA ARG A 23 4.67 11.14 3.84
C ARG A 23 4.78 12.52 3.20
N ARG A 24 5.01 12.58 1.88
CA ARG A 24 5.11 13.84 1.12
C ARG A 24 3.80 14.65 1.14
N ARG A 25 2.67 13.99 1.36
CA ARG A 25 1.34 14.60 1.49
C ARG A 25 0.96 14.92 2.93
N PHE A 26 1.86 14.69 3.89
CA PHE A 26 1.59 14.80 5.32
C PHE A 26 0.38 13.94 5.75
N ALA A 27 0.16 12.83 5.04
CA ALA A 27 -0.89 11.87 5.33
C ALA A 27 -0.34 10.67 6.10
N SER A 28 -1.21 9.94 6.80
CA SER A 28 -0.81 8.75 7.55
C SER A 28 -0.29 7.65 6.61
N VAL A 29 0.89 7.12 6.94
CA VAL A 29 1.48 5.95 6.29
C VAL A 29 0.90 4.64 6.80
N GLU A 30 0.33 4.64 8.00
CA GLU A 30 -0.23 3.43 8.64
C GLU A 30 -1.41 2.85 7.85
N ILE A 31 -2.15 3.71 7.14
CA ILE A 31 -3.21 3.31 6.21
C ILE A 31 -2.68 2.38 5.11
N VAL A 32 -1.43 2.55 4.67
CA VAL A 32 -0.84 1.70 3.64
C VAL A 32 -0.67 0.27 4.16
N ASP A 33 -0.21 0.13 5.41
CA ASP A 33 -0.02 -1.18 6.05
C ASP A 33 -1.37 -1.84 6.36
N GLU A 34 -2.37 -1.06 6.77
CA GLU A 34 -3.72 -1.55 6.98
C GLU A 34 -4.36 -2.09 5.68
N ILE A 35 -4.21 -1.37 4.57
CA ILE A 35 -4.69 -1.81 3.26
C ILE A 35 -4.02 -3.13 2.85
N ILE A 36 -2.69 -3.25 3.04
CA ILE A 36 -1.96 -4.49 2.73
C ILE A 36 -2.48 -5.66 3.56
N ARG A 37 -2.76 -5.43 4.86
CA ARG A 37 -3.32 -6.47 5.74
C ARG A 37 -4.71 -6.90 5.27
N LEU A 38 -5.60 -5.95 5.01
CA LEU A 38 -6.96 -6.23 4.55
C LEU A 38 -6.98 -6.92 3.18
N ASP A 39 -6.08 -6.54 2.27
CA ASP A 39 -5.94 -7.20 0.96
C ASP A 39 -5.43 -8.65 1.11
N LYS A 40 -4.56 -8.93 2.10
CA LYS A 40 -4.13 -10.30 2.43
C LYS A 40 -5.27 -11.13 3.03
N GLU A 41 -6.05 -10.55 3.94
CA GLU A 41 -7.22 -11.21 4.55
C GLU A 41 -8.30 -11.51 3.51
N TRP A 42 -8.56 -10.59 2.58
CA TRP A 42 -9.56 -10.77 1.52
C TRP A 42 -9.21 -11.88 0.51
N ARG A 43 -7.92 -12.19 0.35
CA ARG A 43 -7.46 -13.26 -0.56
C ARG A 43 -7.36 -14.64 0.11
N GLN A 44 -7.55 -14.75 1.42
CA GLN A 44 -7.74 -16.04 2.08
C GLN A 44 -9.15 -16.58 1.86
#